data_AF-A0A7S3GSB4-F1
#
_entry.id   AF-A0A7S3GSB4-F1
#
_cell.length_a   1.000
_cell.length_b   1.000
_cell.length_c   1.000
_cell.angle_alpha   90.00
_cell.angle_beta   90.00
_cell.angle_gamma   90.00
#
_symmetry.space_group_name_H-M   'P 1'
#
loop_
_entity.id
_entity.type
_entity.pdbx_description
1 polymer ?
#
loop_
_entity_poly.entity_id
_entity_poly.type
_entity_poly.pdbx_seq_one_letter_code
_entity_poly.pdbx_strand_id
1 'polypeptide(L)'
;KAWCCEHESRGCPSTSTATTTTRTTTTRTTTTVNATLEVEHCSQQCTYAGVTANCSARVLWASKFETQGQKQPCEAAHTKVLDECDMCGSCRLKFAGCGEGVEENVPMVFRKRFEQRPVLDGHATAARLVLPA
;
A
#
# COMPACT_ATOMS: atom_id res chain seq x y z
N LYS A 1 -7.61 -34.24 -27.69
CA LYS A 1 -9.00 -33.77 -27.93
C LYS A 1 -9.40 -32.59 -27.01
N ALA A 2 -8.99 -32.55 -25.73
CA ALA A 2 -9.25 -31.39 -24.87
C ALA A 2 -8.57 -30.08 -25.34
N TRP A 3 -7.33 -30.14 -25.83
CA TRP A 3 -6.58 -28.95 -26.26
C TRP A 3 -7.26 -28.14 -27.38
N CYS A 4 -7.88 -28.80 -28.36
CA CYS A 4 -8.57 -28.12 -29.47
C CYS A 4 -9.88 -27.41 -29.03
N CYS A 5 -10.50 -27.84 -27.92
CA CYS A 5 -11.68 -27.18 -27.37
C CYS A 5 -11.30 -25.86 -26.68
N GLU A 6 -10.17 -25.85 -25.96
CA GLU A 6 -9.66 -24.68 -25.23
C GLU A 6 -9.14 -23.59 -26.17
N HIS A 7 -8.42 -23.96 -27.23
CA HIS A 7 -7.67 -22.99 -28.04
C HIS A 7 -8.35 -22.58 -29.35
N GLU A 8 -9.15 -23.44 -29.95
CA GLU A 8 -9.73 -23.19 -31.29
C GLU A 8 -11.26 -23.22 -31.32
N SER A 9 -11.93 -23.46 -30.17
CA SER A 9 -13.39 -23.62 -30.10
C SER A 9 -13.95 -24.67 -31.07
N ARG A 10 -13.15 -25.68 -31.44
CA ARG A 10 -13.52 -26.71 -32.40
C ARG A 10 -13.69 -28.06 -31.69
N GLY A 11 -14.92 -28.58 -31.71
CA GLY A 11 -15.24 -29.94 -31.25
C GLY A 11 -15.57 -30.10 -29.76
N CYS A 12 -15.97 -29.04 -29.05
CA CYS A 12 -16.51 -29.17 -27.69
C CYS A 12 -17.92 -29.81 -27.75
N PRO A 13 -18.23 -30.83 -26.93
CA PRO A 13 -19.56 -31.41 -26.88
C PRO A 13 -20.55 -30.40 -26.28
N SER A 14 -21.43 -29.85 -27.12
CA SER A 14 -22.52 -28.98 -26.70
C SER A 14 -23.71 -29.82 -26.29
N THR A 15 -23.79 -30.29 -25.03
CA THR A 15 -25.06 -30.76 -24.45
C THR A 15 -25.13 -30.62 -22.93
N SER A 16 -26.04 -29.72 -22.56
CA SER A 16 -26.83 -29.52 -21.34
C SER A 16 -26.87 -30.64 -20.27
N THR A 17 -26.81 -30.18 -19.00
CA THR A 17 -27.40 -30.75 -17.76
C THR A 17 -26.81 -32.06 -17.19
N ALA A 18 -26.04 -31.92 -16.11
CA ALA A 18 -26.15 -32.75 -14.90
C ALA A 18 -25.48 -32.04 -13.70
N THR A 19 -26.29 -31.59 -12.75
CA THR A 19 -25.88 -31.17 -11.41
C THR A 19 -25.08 -32.28 -10.74
N THR A 20 -23.80 -32.04 -10.46
CA THR A 20 -22.99 -32.86 -9.54
C THR A 20 -22.32 -31.93 -8.55
N THR A 21 -22.85 -31.91 -7.33
CA THR A 21 -22.23 -31.24 -6.17
C THR A 21 -20.96 -31.98 -5.81
N THR A 22 -19.84 -31.52 -6.36
CA THR A 22 -18.50 -31.97 -5.96
C THR A 22 -18.01 -31.03 -4.86
N ARG A 23 -17.90 -31.58 -3.65
CA ARG A 23 -17.31 -30.92 -2.48
C ARG A 23 -15.81 -30.83 -2.70
N THR A 24 -15.33 -29.68 -3.17
CA THR A 24 -13.91 -29.45 -3.42
C THR A 24 -13.18 -29.24 -2.10
N THR A 25 -12.48 -30.27 -1.66
CA THR A 25 -11.50 -30.25 -0.59
C THR A 25 -10.34 -29.33 -0.97
N THR A 26 -10.16 -28.28 -0.18
CA THR A 26 -9.09 -27.28 -0.30
C THR A 26 -7.72 -27.93 -0.05
N THR A 27 -6.89 -28.02 -1.10
CA THR A 27 -5.49 -28.43 -0.97
C THR A 27 -4.57 -27.31 -1.46
N ARG A 28 -3.79 -26.82 -0.49
CA ARG A 28 -2.72 -25.83 -0.50
C ARG A 28 -1.70 -25.99 -1.65
N THR A 29 -1.38 -24.91 -2.37
CA THR A 29 -0.01 -24.42 -2.76
C THR A 29 -0.12 -23.38 -3.90
N THR A 30 -0.12 -22.07 -3.59
CA THR A 30 -0.12 -20.98 -4.59
C THR A 30 0.48 -19.69 -3.99
N THR A 31 1.81 -19.55 -4.00
CA THR A 31 2.48 -18.35 -3.46
C THR A 31 3.13 -17.48 -4.54
N THR A 32 3.04 -17.83 -5.83
CA THR A 32 3.74 -17.08 -6.90
C THR A 32 2.80 -16.45 -7.95
N VAL A 33 1.48 -16.69 -7.87
CA VAL A 33 0.46 -16.10 -8.78
C VAL A 33 -0.36 -14.98 -8.10
N ASN A 34 -0.22 -14.81 -6.78
CA ASN A 34 -1.02 -13.86 -6.00
C ASN A 34 -0.60 -12.39 -6.15
N ALA A 35 0.63 -12.10 -6.57
CA ALA A 35 1.11 -10.72 -6.64
C ALA A 35 0.45 -9.92 -7.78
N THR A 36 0.13 -10.56 -8.90
CA THR A 36 -0.56 -9.91 -10.05
C THR A 36 -2.04 -9.67 -9.78
N LEU A 37 -2.72 -10.60 -9.09
CA LEU A 37 -4.12 -10.40 -8.70
C LEU A 37 -4.26 -9.31 -7.61
N GLU A 38 -3.30 -9.19 -6.70
CA GLU A 38 -3.30 -8.12 -5.69
C GLU A 38 -3.18 -6.71 -6.32
N VAL A 39 -2.49 -6.57 -7.45
CA VAL A 39 -2.44 -5.31 -8.23
C VAL A 39 -3.78 -5.01 -8.89
N GLU A 40 -4.42 -6.01 -9.50
CA GLU A 40 -5.73 -5.86 -10.15
C GLU A 40 -6.81 -5.42 -9.16
N HIS A 41 -6.81 -5.98 -7.95
CA HIS A 41 -7.77 -5.61 -6.91
C HIS A 41 -7.60 -4.15 -6.44
N CYS A 42 -6.39 -3.58 -6.53
CA CYS A 42 -6.18 -2.16 -6.27
C CYS A 42 -6.68 -1.24 -7.40
N SER A 43 -6.82 -1.78 -8.60
CA SER A 43 -7.36 -1.06 -9.76
C SER A 43 -8.89 -1.16 -9.85
N GLN A 44 -9.53 -1.97 -9.01
CA GLN A 44 -10.99 -2.08 -8.97
C GLN A 44 -11.64 -0.74 -8.61
N GLN A 45 -12.72 -0.42 -9.32
CA GLN A 45 -13.46 0.82 -9.10
C GLN A 45 -14.51 0.61 -8.01
N CYS A 46 -14.53 1.52 -7.03
CA CYS A 46 -15.60 1.60 -6.04
C CYS A 46 -16.28 2.97 -6.10
N THR A 47 -17.61 2.93 -6.10
CA THR A 47 -18.47 4.11 -6.06
C THR A 47 -19.04 4.27 -4.66
N TYR A 48 -18.72 5.38 -4.00
CA TYR A 48 -19.25 5.76 -2.69
C TYR A 48 -19.50 7.26 -2.70
N ALA A 49 -20.61 7.68 -2.09
CA ALA A 49 -21.06 9.07 -2.09
C ALA A 49 -21.14 9.72 -3.48
N GLY A 50 -21.44 8.92 -4.53
CA GLY A 50 -21.53 9.40 -5.91
C GLY A 50 -20.19 9.60 -6.62
N VAL A 51 -19.06 9.25 -5.98
CA VAL A 51 -17.72 9.37 -6.56
C VAL A 51 -17.17 7.97 -6.83
N THR A 52 -16.92 7.67 -8.11
CA THR A 52 -16.23 6.44 -8.54
C THR A 52 -14.73 6.67 -8.57
N ALA A 53 -13.99 5.91 -7.78
CA ALA A 53 -12.54 5.95 -7.73
C ALA A 53 -11.98 4.53 -7.58
N ASN A 54 -10.74 4.29 -8.00
CA ASN A 54 -10.09 3.00 -7.80
C ASN A 54 -9.74 2.79 -6.31
N CYS A 55 -9.65 1.52 -5.89
CA CYS A 55 -9.33 1.16 -4.51
C CYS A 55 -8.01 1.79 -4.05
N SER A 56 -6.98 1.83 -4.89
CA SER A 56 -5.70 2.49 -4.58
C SER A 56 -5.85 3.99 -4.30
N ALA A 57 -6.57 4.75 -5.14
CA ALA A 57 -6.77 6.17 -4.91
C ALA A 57 -7.68 6.45 -3.72
N ARG A 58 -8.67 5.59 -3.43
CA ARG A 58 -9.47 5.70 -2.22
C ARG A 58 -8.63 5.55 -0.97
N VAL A 59 -7.78 4.52 -0.92
CA VAL A 59 -6.87 4.29 0.22
C VAL A 59 -5.87 5.43 0.36
N LEU A 60 -5.34 5.96 -0.73
CA LEU A 60 -4.43 7.11 -0.72
C LEU A 60 -5.14 8.42 -0.30
N TRP A 61 -6.39 8.61 -0.71
CA TRP A 61 -7.17 9.78 -0.33
C TRP A 61 -7.56 9.71 1.14
N ALA A 62 -8.06 8.56 1.60
CA ALA A 62 -8.39 8.33 3.01
C ALA A 62 -7.14 8.52 3.90
N SER A 63 -5.96 8.08 3.46
CA SER A 63 -4.71 8.27 4.22
C SER A 63 -4.32 9.74 4.35
N LYS A 64 -4.59 10.53 3.32
CA LYS A 64 -4.23 11.95 3.27
C LYS A 64 -5.24 12.86 3.97
N PHE A 65 -6.53 12.55 3.91
CA PHE A 65 -7.59 13.47 4.33
C PHE A 65 -8.41 12.99 5.52
N GLU A 66 -8.48 11.68 5.77
CA GLU A 66 -9.36 11.13 6.79
C GLU A 66 -8.61 10.56 7.99
N THR A 67 -7.44 9.96 7.75
CA THR A 67 -6.67 9.28 8.80
C THR A 67 -5.32 9.96 9.09
N GLN A 68 -5.13 11.20 8.65
CA GLN A 68 -3.90 11.99 8.81
C GLN A 68 -3.39 12.07 10.27
N GLY A 69 -4.28 11.98 11.26
CA GLY A 69 -3.93 12.03 12.68
C GLY A 69 -3.58 10.68 13.33
N GLN A 70 -3.64 9.57 12.60
CA GLN A 70 -3.40 8.23 13.13
C GLN A 70 -1.92 7.84 13.04
N LYS A 71 -1.47 6.96 13.94
CA LYS A 71 -0.09 6.42 13.92
C LYS A 71 0.25 5.68 12.63
N GLN A 72 -0.74 5.09 11.97
CA GLN A 72 -0.63 4.39 10.70
C GLN A 72 -1.76 4.87 9.78
N PRO A 73 -1.61 6.04 9.14
CA PRO A 73 -2.67 6.64 8.32
C PRO A 73 -3.07 5.71 7.18
N CYS A 74 -2.10 5.06 6.54
CA CYS A 74 -2.35 4.10 5.47
C CYS A 74 -3.15 2.87 5.94
N GLU A 75 -2.79 2.27 7.08
CA GLU A 75 -3.51 1.11 7.61
C GLU A 75 -4.94 1.46 8.01
N ALA A 76 -5.12 2.57 8.72
CA ALA A 76 -6.44 3.08 9.08
C ALA A 76 -7.27 3.43 7.83
N ALA A 77 -6.64 3.98 6.80
CA ALA A 77 -7.30 4.31 5.54
C ALA A 77 -7.75 3.07 4.78
N HIS A 78 -6.92 2.02 4.74
CA HIS A 78 -7.30 0.75 4.14
C HIS A 78 -8.51 0.15 4.85
N THR A 79 -8.49 0.04 6.19
CA THR A 79 -9.64 -0.46 6.96
C THR A 79 -10.91 0.34 6.68
N LYS A 80 -10.81 1.67 6.62
CA LYS A 80 -11.96 2.50 6.31
C LYS A 80 -12.50 2.29 4.90
N VAL A 81 -11.62 2.13 3.91
CA VAL A 81 -12.03 1.82 2.53
C VAL A 81 -12.66 0.43 2.44
N LEU A 82 -12.27 -0.53 3.29
CA LEU A 82 -12.95 -1.83 3.37
C LEU A 82 -14.40 -1.69 3.85
N ASP A 83 -14.65 -0.84 4.84
CA ASP A 83 -16.01 -0.61 5.36
C ASP A 83 -16.93 0.04 4.31
N GLU A 84 -16.37 0.84 3.40
CA GLU A 84 -17.13 1.49 2.31
C GLU A 84 -17.20 0.64 1.04
N CYS A 85 -16.21 -0.22 0.82
CA CYS A 85 -15.96 -0.92 -0.44
C CYS A 85 -15.35 -2.31 -0.19
N ASP A 86 -16.19 -3.33 0.06
CA ASP A 86 -15.75 -4.72 0.29
C ASP A 86 -14.86 -5.27 -0.83
N MET A 87 -15.07 -4.81 -2.06
CA MET A 87 -14.30 -5.22 -3.25
C MET A 87 -12.82 -4.82 -3.17
N CYS A 88 -12.48 -3.85 -2.32
CA CYS A 88 -11.10 -3.42 -2.07
C CYS A 88 -10.37 -4.33 -1.06
N GLY A 89 -11.04 -5.35 -0.49
CA GLY A 89 -10.50 -6.35 0.46
C GLY A 89 -9.15 -6.96 0.08
N SER A 90 -8.95 -7.14 -1.21
CA SER A 90 -7.75 -7.78 -1.75
C SER A 90 -6.67 -6.79 -2.18
N CYS A 91 -6.91 -5.48 -2.08
CA CYS A 91 -5.94 -4.43 -2.37
C CYS A 91 -5.09 -4.11 -1.15
N ARG A 92 -3.89 -4.70 -1.04
CA ARG A 92 -3.02 -4.43 0.11
C ARG A 92 -2.33 -3.07 0.01
N LEU A 93 -2.04 -2.48 1.17
CA LEU A 93 -1.31 -1.21 1.39
C LEU A 93 -0.10 -1.03 0.45
N LYS A 94 0.68 -2.10 0.27
CA LYS A 94 1.88 -2.14 -0.59
C LYS A 94 1.58 -1.82 -2.05
N PHE A 95 0.43 -2.26 -2.57
CA PHE A 95 0.02 -2.05 -3.96
C PHE A 95 -0.85 -0.79 -4.13
N ALA A 96 -1.46 -0.30 -3.05
CA ALA A 96 -2.14 0.98 -3.02
C ALA A 96 -1.17 2.18 -3.10
N GLY A 97 0.15 1.95 -3.08
CA GLY A 97 1.15 3.02 -2.99
C GLY A 97 1.11 3.75 -1.65
N CYS A 98 0.54 3.12 -0.62
CA CYS A 98 0.37 3.70 0.71
C CYS A 98 1.26 2.97 1.70
N GLY A 99 2.45 3.52 1.96
CA GLY A 99 3.31 3.07 3.06
C GLY A 99 4.69 2.55 2.67
N GLU A 100 5.47 3.31 1.90
CA GLU A 100 6.93 3.17 1.93
C GLU A 100 7.55 4.39 2.61
N GLY A 101 7.84 4.21 3.90
CA GLY A 101 8.48 5.15 4.80
C GLY A 101 8.69 4.45 6.14
N VAL A 102 9.71 3.59 6.21
CA VAL A 102 10.17 2.98 7.47
C VAL A 102 10.84 4.03 8.36
N GLU A 103 10.56 3.89 9.67
CA GLU A 103 11.14 4.52 10.87
C GLU A 103 10.57 5.91 11.21
N GLU A 104 9.57 5.99 12.10
CA GLU A 104 9.58 5.79 13.57
C GLU A 104 9.47 7.17 14.21
N ASN A 105 8.39 7.39 14.97
CA ASN A 105 8.38 8.25 16.15
C ASN A 105 9.36 9.44 16.13
N VAL A 106 9.30 10.30 15.11
CA VAL A 106 9.97 11.60 15.18
C VAL A 106 8.95 12.51 15.85
N PRO A 107 9.09 12.81 17.16
CA PRO A 107 8.22 13.79 17.79
C PRO A 107 8.34 15.08 16.97
N MET A 108 7.21 15.62 16.55
CA MET A 108 7.16 16.90 15.85
C MET A 108 7.84 17.96 16.70
N VAL A 109 9.13 18.22 16.46
CA VAL A 109 9.85 19.29 17.12
C VAL A 109 9.36 20.59 16.49
N PHE A 110 8.39 21.22 17.16
CA PHE A 110 8.04 22.60 16.92
C PHE A 110 9.28 23.47 17.18
N ARG A 111 10.10 23.68 16.14
CA ARG A 111 11.18 24.67 16.17
C ARG A 111 10.57 26.07 16.11
N LYS A 112 10.00 26.53 17.23
CA LYS A 112 9.98 27.96 17.54
C LYS A 112 11.41 28.34 17.93
N ARG A 113 12.04 29.24 17.18
CA ARG A 113 12.46 30.56 17.67
C ARG A 113 13.33 31.25 16.63
N PHE A 114 12.78 32.38 16.17
CA PHE A 114 13.45 33.56 15.64
C PHE A 114 14.71 33.90 16.46
N GLU A 115 15.87 33.32 16.16
CA GLU A 115 17.17 33.75 16.73
C GLU A 115 18.37 33.12 15.98
N GLN A 116 18.38 33.20 14.64
CA GLN A 116 19.65 33.05 13.92
C GLN A 116 20.45 34.34 14.09
N ARG A 117 21.22 34.44 15.18
CA ARG A 117 22.34 35.39 15.24
C ARG A 117 23.54 34.72 14.56
N PRO A 118 24.17 35.34 13.56
CA PRO A 118 25.35 34.77 12.93
C PRO A 118 26.50 34.81 13.94
N VAL A 119 26.98 33.63 14.36
CA VAL A 119 28.26 33.51 15.07
C VAL A 119 29.32 33.64 13.99
N LEU A 120 29.96 34.80 13.95
CA LEU A 120 31.16 35.05 13.16
C LEU A 120 32.26 34.13 13.70
N ASP A 121 32.67 33.14 12.90
CA ASP A 121 33.83 32.29 13.16
C ASP A 121 35.10 33.15 13.29
N GLY A 122 35.44 33.46 14.54
CA GLY A 122 36.71 34.05 14.93
C GLY A 122 37.75 32.95 15.12
N HIS A 123 38.73 32.90 14.23
CA HIS A 123 39.97 32.16 14.43
C HIS A 123 40.64 32.53 15.76
N ALA A 124 40.86 31.55 16.62
CA ALA A 124 41.81 31.64 17.71
C ALA A 124 42.40 30.25 18.01
N THR A 125 43.37 29.84 17.20
CA THR A 125 44.22 28.67 17.48
C THR A 125 45.11 28.98 18.68
N ALA A 126 44.69 28.56 19.87
CA ALA A 126 45.53 28.59 21.07
C ALA A 126 46.29 27.27 21.20
N ALA A 127 47.52 27.22 20.69
CA ALA A 127 48.48 26.16 21.01
C ALA A 127 49.75 26.80 21.59
N ARG A 128 49.72 27.06 22.90
CA ARG A 128 50.93 27.28 23.70
C ARG A 128 51.36 25.92 24.29
N LEU A 129 52.34 25.29 23.67
CA LEU A 129 53.16 24.26 24.31
C LEU A 129 54.56 24.84 24.50
N VAL A 130 54.98 24.89 25.76
CA VAL A 130 56.24 25.44 26.27
C VAL A 130 57.14 24.26 26.66
N LEU A 131 58.47 24.49 26.58
CA LEU A 131 59.63 23.79 27.19
C LEU A 131 60.24 22.58 26.44
N PRO A 132 61.51 22.21 26.72
CA PRO A 132 62.73 23.03 26.94
C PRO A 132 64.01 22.43 26.29
N ALA A 133 65.09 23.22 26.20
CA ALA A 133 66.51 22.89 26.50
C ALA A 133 67.44 24.00 25.97
#